data_AF-A0A515EKQ5-F1
#
_entry.id   AF-A0A515EKQ5-F1
#
_cell.length_a   1.000
_cell.length_b   1.000
_cell.length_c   1.000
_cell.angle_alpha   90.00
_cell.angle_beta   90.00
_cell.angle_gamma   90.00
#
_symmetry.space_group_name_H-M   'P 1'
#
loop_
_entity.id
_entity.type
_entity.pdbx_description
1 polymer ?
#
loop_
_entity_poly.entity_id
_entity_poly.type
_entity_poly.pdbx_seq_one_letter_code
_entity_poly.pdbx_strand_id
1 'polypeptide(L)'
;MKGLTMQRNTQRAFTCATLALAALVMGCAHRETFDERLKRENPELWETINREAAIRKSQETPTIGVGLECVRHGGPRQDLMPYVQGFWVQEVPYGQGSIGMRGGDFNCGGTIAGGYTIPRTWRPGMKVKVKWYTDGWDESSKTTGAAGDDSTKASATPVMVGEVKATLHEYTTTIPYYAKPGAAYVHLFRNGQARVIITDCYPEYKCHPIPLSALEPPPEVE
;
A
#
# COMPACT_ATOMS: atom_id res chain seq x y z
N MET A 1 -9.84 61.97 60.51
CA MET A 1 -9.17 60.76 59.98
C MET A 1 -10.20 59.93 59.24
N LYS A 2 -10.18 59.91 57.91
CA LYS A 2 -11.02 59.03 57.08
C LYS A 2 -10.10 58.29 56.12
N GLY A 3 -9.98 56.98 56.32
CA GLY A 3 -9.15 56.08 55.52
C GLY A 3 -9.75 55.88 54.13
N LEU A 4 -8.87 55.87 53.12
CA LEU A 4 -9.19 55.44 51.77
C LEU A 4 -9.19 53.91 51.74
N THR A 5 -10.37 53.32 51.85
CA THR A 5 -10.62 51.92 51.46
C THR A 5 -10.49 51.83 49.95
N MET A 6 -9.31 51.42 49.50
CA MET A 6 -9.02 51.10 48.11
C MET A 6 -9.98 49.99 47.64
N GLN A 7 -10.83 50.34 46.70
CA GLN A 7 -11.96 49.56 46.22
C GLN A 7 -11.47 48.26 45.58
N ARG A 8 -11.89 47.09 46.10
CA ARG A 8 -11.55 45.71 45.63
C ARG A 8 -11.62 45.48 44.11
N ASN A 9 -12.33 46.34 43.37
CA ASN A 9 -12.51 46.22 41.93
C ASN A 9 -11.28 46.65 41.12
N THR A 10 -10.43 47.55 41.61
CA THR A 10 -9.21 47.95 40.89
C THR A 10 -8.10 46.92 40.98
N GLN A 11 -7.99 46.18 42.09
CA GLN A 11 -7.02 45.08 42.23
C GLN A 11 -7.27 43.93 41.23
N ARG A 12 -8.54 43.60 40.94
CA ARG A 12 -8.92 42.55 39.99
C ARG A 12 -8.59 42.91 38.53
N ALA A 13 -8.71 44.18 38.16
CA ALA A 13 -8.38 44.63 36.81
C ALA A 13 -6.88 44.52 36.51
N PHE A 14 -6.02 44.86 37.49
CA PHE A 14 -4.56 44.72 37.35
C PHE A 14 -4.08 43.27 37.29
N THR A 15 -4.76 42.34 37.98
CA THR A 15 -4.40 40.90 37.92
C THR A 15 -4.80 40.25 36.60
N CYS A 16 -5.96 40.61 36.03
CA CYS A 16 -6.34 40.13 34.70
C CYS A 16 -5.43 40.66 33.59
N ALA A 17 -5.01 41.94 33.67
CA ALA A 17 -4.12 42.53 32.66
C ALA A 17 -2.71 41.90 32.66
N THR A 18 -2.18 41.56 33.85
CA THR A 18 -0.86 40.91 33.97
C THR A 18 -0.88 39.44 33.53
N LEU A 19 -1.95 38.70 33.83
CA LEU A 19 -2.12 37.32 33.34
C LEU A 19 -2.31 37.26 31.82
N ALA A 20 -3.02 38.22 31.23
CA ALA A 20 -3.18 38.32 29.77
C ALA A 20 -1.84 38.61 29.06
N LEU A 21 -0.99 39.48 29.64
CA LEU A 21 0.33 39.77 29.10
C LEU A 21 1.27 38.57 29.20
N ALA A 22 1.24 37.82 30.32
CA ALA A 22 2.02 36.60 30.49
C ALA A 22 1.59 35.48 29.53
N ALA A 23 0.29 35.35 29.24
CA ALA A 23 -0.23 34.41 28.26
C ALA A 23 0.16 34.79 26.81
N LEU A 24 0.26 36.08 26.49
CA LEU A 24 0.79 36.57 25.20
C LEU A 24 2.29 36.31 25.06
N VAL A 25 3.08 36.54 26.11
CA VAL A 25 4.54 36.27 26.08
C VAL A 25 4.84 34.76 26.02
N MET A 26 4.06 33.92 26.69
CA MET A 26 4.23 32.46 26.62
C MET A 26 3.58 31.81 25.38
N GLY A 27 2.57 32.45 24.76
CA GLY A 27 1.92 32.00 23.53
C GLY A 27 2.69 32.31 22.25
N CYS A 28 3.72 33.17 22.31
CA CYS A 28 4.60 33.53 21.20
C CYS A 28 5.91 32.73 21.14
N ALA A 29 6.00 31.60 21.84
CA ALA A 29 7.08 30.65 21.60
C ALA A 29 6.86 30.00 20.21
N HIS A 30 7.40 30.65 19.18
CA HIS A 30 7.47 30.11 17.82
C HIS A 30 8.12 28.73 17.93
N ARG A 31 7.32 27.68 17.74
CA ARG A 31 7.83 26.31 17.81
C ARG A 31 8.73 26.13 16.60
N GLU A 32 10.03 26.23 16.84
CA GLU A 32 11.06 26.02 15.82
C GLU A 32 10.85 24.66 15.18
N THR A 33 10.80 24.65 13.85
CA THR A 33 10.57 23.43 13.09
C THR A 33 11.73 22.45 13.30
N PHE A 34 11.47 21.16 13.08
CA PHE A 34 12.53 20.15 13.15
C PHE A 34 13.71 20.51 12.22
N ASP A 35 13.41 20.98 11.00
CA ASP A 35 14.42 21.41 10.03
C ASP A 35 15.24 22.61 10.51
N GLU A 36 14.61 23.64 11.08
CA GLU A 36 15.32 24.81 11.62
C GLU A 36 16.24 24.42 12.78
N ARG A 37 15.74 23.56 13.67
CA ARG A 37 16.54 23.04 14.79
C ARG A 37 17.71 22.19 14.30
N LEU A 38 17.46 21.30 13.36
CA LEU A 38 18.48 20.40 12.81
C LEU A 38 19.54 21.18 12.03
N LYS A 39 19.14 22.21 11.25
CA LYS A 39 20.07 23.16 10.61
C LYS A 39 21.00 23.85 11.61
N ARG A 40 20.47 24.26 12.77
CA ARG A 40 21.25 24.96 13.81
C ARG A 40 22.15 24.01 14.59
N GLU A 41 21.61 22.88 15.03
CA GLU A 41 22.29 21.95 15.95
C GLU A 41 23.26 21.01 15.24
N ASN A 42 22.98 20.64 13.98
CA ASN A 42 23.82 19.75 13.20
C ASN A 42 23.72 20.03 11.68
N PRO A 43 24.39 21.09 11.18
CA PRO A 43 24.31 21.51 9.78
C PRO A 43 24.83 20.44 8.80
N GLU A 44 25.82 19.65 9.18
CA GLU A 44 26.39 18.60 8.31
C GLU A 44 25.41 17.42 8.13
N LEU A 45 24.72 17.01 9.20
CA LEU A 45 23.63 16.02 9.12
C LEU A 45 22.46 16.55 8.29
N TRP A 46 22.11 17.83 8.46
CA TRP A 46 21.08 18.48 7.66
C TRP A 46 21.42 18.48 6.16
N GLU A 47 22.65 18.84 5.79
CA GLU A 47 23.10 18.78 4.39
C GLU A 47 23.11 17.36 3.85
N THR A 48 23.55 16.38 4.65
CA THR A 48 23.55 14.96 4.25
C THR A 48 22.14 14.45 3.98
N ILE A 49 21.20 14.71 4.88
CA ILE A 49 19.79 14.31 4.73
C ILE A 49 19.18 14.96 3.47
N ASN A 50 19.44 16.24 3.21
CA ASN A 50 18.94 16.89 2.00
C ASN A 50 19.59 16.40 0.73
N ARG A 51 20.90 16.15 0.74
CA ARG A 51 21.62 15.60 -0.41
C ARG A 51 21.07 14.22 -0.76
N GLU A 52 20.90 13.36 0.24
CA GLU A 52 20.28 12.05 0.03
C GLU A 52 18.82 12.15 -0.41
N ALA A 53 18.04 13.07 0.16
CA ALA A 53 16.67 13.31 -0.27
C ALA A 53 16.61 13.80 -1.73
N ALA A 54 17.54 14.65 -2.15
CA ALA A 54 17.66 15.12 -3.52
C ALA A 54 18.08 13.98 -4.47
N ILE A 55 19.01 13.12 -4.06
CA ILE A 55 19.38 11.92 -4.83
C ILE A 55 18.17 10.99 -4.97
N ARG A 56 17.48 10.67 -3.87
CA ARG A 56 16.25 9.86 -3.88
C ARG A 56 15.21 10.47 -4.82
N LYS A 57 14.95 11.78 -4.70
CA LYS A 57 14.01 12.50 -5.57
C LYS A 57 14.43 12.52 -7.04
N SER A 58 15.73 12.59 -7.34
CA SER A 58 16.24 12.50 -8.71
C SER A 58 16.10 11.10 -9.32
N GLN A 59 16.02 10.08 -8.46
CA GLN A 59 15.82 8.68 -8.83
C GLN A 59 14.34 8.26 -8.78
N GLU A 60 13.47 9.08 -8.18
CA GLU A 60 12.03 8.84 -8.14
C GLU A 60 11.46 8.84 -9.56
N THR A 61 10.86 7.71 -9.92
CA THR A 61 10.15 7.60 -11.20
C THR A 61 8.80 8.32 -11.04
N PRO A 62 8.37 9.17 -12.00
CA PRO A 62 7.04 9.77 -11.92
C PRO A 62 5.99 8.67 -11.83
N THR A 63 5.12 8.76 -10.82
CA THR A 63 4.08 7.75 -10.58
C THR A 63 2.68 8.29 -10.82
N ILE A 64 1.73 7.36 -10.86
CA ILE A 64 0.30 7.62 -10.90
C ILE A 64 -0.41 6.64 -9.97
N GLY A 65 -1.41 7.11 -9.24
CA GLY A 65 -2.31 6.26 -8.47
C GLY A 65 -3.36 5.64 -9.38
N VAL A 66 -3.52 4.33 -9.31
CA VAL A 66 -4.50 3.55 -10.07
C VAL A 66 -5.43 2.78 -9.14
N GLY A 67 -6.55 2.30 -9.67
CA GLY A 67 -7.38 1.32 -8.99
C GLY A 67 -6.66 -0.04 -8.96
N LEU A 68 -6.75 -0.74 -7.84
CA LEU A 68 -6.33 -2.13 -7.70
C LEU A 68 -7.56 -3.03 -7.73
N GLU A 69 -7.59 -3.98 -8.65
CA GLU A 69 -8.70 -4.92 -8.85
C GLU A 69 -8.21 -6.35 -8.75
N CYS A 70 -9.10 -7.26 -8.36
CA CYS A 70 -8.78 -8.68 -8.22
C CYS A 70 -9.67 -9.54 -9.11
N VAL A 71 -9.07 -10.48 -9.81
CA VAL A 71 -9.73 -11.41 -10.74
C VAL A 71 -9.35 -12.84 -10.37
N ARG A 72 -10.34 -13.70 -10.09
CA ARG A 72 -10.11 -15.12 -9.81
C ARG A 72 -10.32 -15.95 -11.06
N HIS A 73 -9.36 -16.81 -11.34
CA HIS A 73 -9.41 -17.78 -12.44
C HIS A 73 -9.65 -19.19 -11.86
N GLY A 74 -10.93 -19.55 -11.74
CA GLY A 74 -11.41 -20.83 -11.19
C GLY A 74 -12.27 -21.65 -12.16
N GLY A 75 -12.27 -21.32 -13.46
CA GLY A 75 -13.05 -22.02 -14.49
C GLY A 75 -14.54 -21.64 -14.56
N PRO A 76 -15.35 -22.38 -15.35
CA PRO A 76 -16.71 -21.97 -15.74
C PRO A 76 -17.70 -21.75 -14.59
N ARG A 77 -17.39 -22.27 -13.40
CA ARG A 77 -18.17 -22.12 -12.18
C ARG A 77 -17.46 -21.29 -11.10
N GLN A 78 -16.25 -20.79 -11.37
CA GLN A 78 -15.36 -20.07 -10.45
C GLN A 78 -15.12 -20.77 -9.09
N ASP A 79 -15.56 -22.02 -8.94
CA ASP A 79 -15.57 -22.85 -7.74
C ASP A 79 -14.33 -23.73 -7.61
N LEU A 80 -13.50 -23.80 -8.66
CA LEU A 80 -12.27 -24.60 -8.64
C LEU A 80 -11.07 -23.87 -8.04
N MET A 81 -11.23 -22.59 -7.66
CA MET A 81 -10.24 -21.85 -6.89
C MET A 81 -10.80 -21.58 -5.49
N PRO A 82 -10.04 -21.87 -4.42
CA PRO A 82 -10.46 -21.57 -3.05
C PRO A 82 -10.85 -20.11 -2.86
N TYR A 83 -11.68 -19.85 -1.86
CA TYR A 83 -12.20 -18.52 -1.65
C TYR A 83 -11.09 -17.59 -1.15
N VAL A 84 -10.82 -16.53 -1.92
CA VAL A 84 -9.80 -15.55 -1.55
C VAL A 84 -10.40 -14.54 -0.58
N GLN A 85 -9.97 -14.60 0.68
CA GLN A 85 -10.44 -13.73 1.75
C GLN A 85 -9.84 -12.32 1.67
N GLY A 86 -8.63 -12.21 1.09
CA GLY A 86 -7.97 -10.93 0.89
C GLY A 86 -6.67 -11.10 0.11
N PHE A 87 -6.17 -10.01 -0.45
CA PHE A 87 -4.91 -9.98 -1.19
C PHE A 87 -4.20 -8.63 -1.02
N TRP A 88 -2.89 -8.62 -1.25
CA TRP A 88 -2.08 -7.42 -1.19
C TRP A 88 -0.99 -7.50 -2.26
N VAL A 89 -0.69 -6.32 -2.80
CA VAL A 89 0.45 -6.14 -3.69
C VAL A 89 1.50 -5.36 -2.90
N GLN A 90 2.62 -6.04 -2.68
CA GLN A 90 3.80 -5.52 -2.05
C GLN A 90 4.86 -5.26 -3.13
N GLU A 91 5.56 -4.14 -2.97
CA GLU A 91 6.55 -3.62 -3.90
C GLU A 91 5.95 -3.04 -5.19
N VAL A 92 6.35 -1.81 -5.46
CA VAL A 92 6.34 -1.22 -6.81
C VAL A 92 7.80 -1.13 -7.23
N PRO A 93 8.12 -1.23 -8.53
CA PRO A 93 9.48 -1.39 -8.95
C PRO A 93 10.30 -0.11 -8.69
N TYR A 94 11.56 -0.31 -8.32
CA TYR A 94 12.57 0.74 -8.10
C TYR A 94 12.38 1.61 -6.85
N GLY A 95 11.99 1.01 -5.72
CA GLY A 95 12.18 1.62 -4.39
C GLY A 95 11.13 2.66 -3.99
N GLN A 96 10.09 2.85 -4.81
CA GLN A 96 8.90 3.58 -4.37
C GLN A 96 8.10 2.66 -3.47
N GLY A 97 8.18 2.88 -2.16
CA GLY A 97 7.41 2.12 -1.20
C GLY A 97 5.92 2.37 -1.42
N SER A 98 5.23 1.50 -2.16
CA SER A 98 3.83 1.26 -1.81
C SER A 98 3.87 0.46 -0.52
N ILE A 99 3.67 1.16 0.60
CA ILE A 99 3.22 0.51 1.84
C ILE A 99 2.10 -0.43 1.40
N GLY A 100 2.27 -1.73 1.64
CA GLY A 100 1.48 -2.79 0.99
C GLY A 100 0.02 -2.39 0.88
N MET A 101 -0.47 -2.23 -0.34
CA MET A 101 -1.86 -1.86 -0.55
C MET A 101 -2.69 -3.09 -0.31
N ARG A 102 -3.38 -3.09 0.83
CA ARG A 102 -4.34 -4.13 1.19
C ARG A 102 -5.57 -3.95 0.30
N GLY A 103 -5.80 -4.91 -0.59
CA GLY A 103 -7.13 -5.13 -1.10
C GLY A 103 -8.01 -5.57 0.08
N GLY A 104 -9.11 -4.85 0.34
CA GLY A 104 -9.96 -4.96 1.52
C GLY A 104 -10.45 -6.36 1.90
N ASP A 105 -11.07 -6.45 3.08
CA ASP A 105 -11.58 -7.66 3.75
C ASP A 105 -12.70 -8.42 3.03
N PHE A 106 -12.98 -8.10 1.76
CA PHE A 106 -14.17 -8.58 1.07
C PHE A 106 -13.85 -8.95 -0.37
N ASN A 107 -13.35 -10.18 -0.54
CA ASN A 107 -13.46 -10.99 -1.75
C ASN A 107 -12.70 -10.48 -2.99
N CYS A 108 -12.09 -11.41 -3.71
CA CYS A 108 -11.55 -11.10 -5.04
C CYS A 108 -12.71 -10.90 -6.04
N GLY A 109 -13.14 -9.64 -6.18
CA GLY A 109 -14.12 -9.14 -7.15
C GLY A 109 -14.38 -7.62 -7.02
N GLY A 110 -14.09 -6.85 -8.07
CA GLY A 110 -14.32 -5.39 -8.16
C GLY A 110 -13.06 -4.54 -7.93
N THR A 111 -13.23 -3.20 -7.94
CA THR A 111 -12.19 -2.23 -7.60
C THR A 111 -12.07 -2.08 -6.08
N ILE A 112 -10.91 -2.41 -5.53
CA ILE A 112 -10.78 -2.68 -4.08
C ILE A 112 -9.89 -1.64 -3.38
N ALA A 113 -8.94 -1.01 -4.08
CA ALA A 113 -8.15 0.09 -3.52
C ALA A 113 -7.92 1.19 -4.57
N GLY A 114 -8.36 2.41 -4.26
CA GLY A 114 -7.98 3.61 -5.01
C GLY A 114 -6.63 4.12 -4.54
N GLY A 115 -5.68 4.31 -5.46
CA GLY A 115 -4.40 4.95 -5.18
C GLY A 115 -3.19 4.01 -5.12
N TYR A 116 -3.29 2.79 -5.67
CA TYR A 116 -2.12 1.94 -5.88
C TYR A 116 -1.16 2.65 -6.84
N THR A 117 0.01 3.00 -6.34
CA THR A 117 0.96 3.83 -7.07
C THR A 117 1.75 2.95 -8.03
N ILE A 118 1.74 3.27 -9.33
CA ILE A 118 2.58 2.62 -10.36
C ILE A 118 3.43 3.66 -11.10
N PRO A 119 4.56 3.28 -11.71
CA PRO A 119 5.27 4.16 -12.64
C PRO A 119 4.34 4.62 -13.77
N ARG A 120 4.41 5.90 -14.14
CA ARG A 120 3.65 6.44 -15.27
C ARG A 120 4.09 5.81 -16.60
N THR A 121 5.36 5.45 -16.70
CA THR A 121 5.95 4.80 -17.86
C THR A 121 6.48 3.44 -17.45
N TRP A 122 6.05 2.39 -18.15
CA TRP A 122 6.57 1.04 -17.95
C TRP A 122 8.08 0.96 -18.24
N ARG A 123 8.77 0.02 -17.59
CA ARG A 123 10.17 -0.31 -17.82
C ARG A 123 10.37 -1.83 -17.83
N PRO A 124 11.35 -2.35 -18.58
CA PRO A 124 11.69 -3.78 -18.53
C PRO A 124 12.02 -4.26 -17.12
N GLY A 125 11.67 -5.52 -16.82
CA GLY A 125 11.99 -6.18 -15.55
C GLY A 125 11.24 -5.66 -14.32
N MET A 126 10.16 -4.90 -14.49
CA MET A 126 9.29 -4.50 -13.37
C MET A 126 8.66 -5.73 -12.71
N LYS A 127 8.94 -5.96 -11.43
CA LYS A 127 8.37 -7.08 -10.65
C LYS A 127 7.55 -6.58 -9.47
N VAL A 128 6.57 -7.38 -9.06
CA VAL A 128 5.76 -7.16 -7.85
C VAL A 128 5.55 -8.46 -7.10
N LYS A 129 5.41 -8.35 -5.79
CA LYS A 129 5.06 -9.46 -4.92
C LYS A 129 3.57 -9.40 -4.60
N VAL A 130 2.84 -10.42 -5.04
CA VAL A 130 1.43 -10.60 -4.73
C VAL A 130 1.31 -11.59 -3.58
N LYS A 131 0.41 -11.29 -2.65
CA LYS A 131 0.13 -12.16 -1.52
C LYS A 131 -1.39 -12.27 -1.31
N TRP A 132 -1.90 -13.44 -0.93
CA TRP A 132 -3.34 -13.63 -0.73
C TRP A 132 -3.65 -14.73 0.27
N TYR A 133 -4.82 -14.64 0.93
CA TYR A 133 -5.33 -15.67 1.84
C TYR A 133 -6.43 -16.49 1.18
N THR A 134 -6.38 -17.81 1.35
CA THR A 134 -7.51 -18.69 1.06
C THR A 134 -8.06 -19.30 2.36
N ASP A 135 -9.39 -19.41 2.47
CA ASP A 135 -10.05 -20.04 3.61
C ASP A 135 -9.70 -21.53 3.70
N GLY A 136 -9.36 -22.01 4.91
CA GLY A 136 -9.43 -23.41 5.35
C GLY A 136 -9.12 -24.54 4.36
N TRP A 137 -8.33 -24.28 3.31
CA TRP A 137 -8.10 -25.22 2.24
C TRP A 137 -7.19 -26.28 2.81
N ASP A 138 -7.80 -27.39 3.18
CA ASP A 138 -7.10 -28.58 3.57
C ASP A 138 -6.35 -29.06 2.31
N GLU A 139 -5.03 -28.81 2.28
CA GLU A 139 -4.11 -29.27 1.23
C GLU A 139 -4.27 -30.76 0.94
N SER A 140 -4.79 -31.54 1.91
CA SER A 140 -5.08 -32.96 1.75
C SER A 140 -6.19 -33.28 0.74
N SER A 141 -7.03 -32.30 0.36
CA SER A 141 -8.26 -32.60 -0.37
C SER A 141 -8.12 -32.58 -1.90
N LYS A 142 -7.19 -31.85 -2.51
CA LYS A 142 -6.93 -31.90 -3.97
C LYS A 142 -5.52 -31.41 -4.33
N THR A 143 -4.52 -32.27 -4.23
CA THR A 143 -3.57 -32.69 -5.29
C THR A 143 -2.39 -33.34 -4.57
N THR A 144 -2.11 -34.60 -4.89
CA THR A 144 -0.82 -35.24 -4.60
C THR A 144 0.32 -34.43 -5.23
N GLY A 145 0.94 -33.60 -4.42
CA GLY A 145 2.14 -32.84 -4.74
C GLY A 145 2.55 -32.11 -3.49
N ALA A 146 3.47 -32.71 -2.73
CA ALA A 146 4.16 -32.03 -1.65
C ALA A 146 4.57 -30.62 -2.11
N ALA A 147 4.52 -29.65 -1.19
CA ALA A 147 5.21 -28.37 -1.33
C ALA A 147 6.71 -28.64 -1.58
N GLY A 148 7.05 -28.95 -2.84
CA GLY A 148 8.39 -28.92 -3.36
C GLY A 148 8.74 -27.47 -3.66
N ASP A 149 10.03 -27.18 -3.64
CA ASP A 149 10.68 -25.91 -3.95
C ASP A 149 10.53 -25.53 -5.45
N ASP A 150 9.31 -25.65 -5.99
CA ASP A 150 8.94 -25.25 -7.33
C ASP A 150 8.71 -23.74 -7.30
N SER A 151 9.77 -22.98 -7.58
CA SER A 151 9.76 -21.52 -7.66
C SER A 151 8.76 -20.95 -8.67
N THR A 152 8.13 -21.80 -9.50
CA THR A 152 7.08 -21.38 -10.41
C THR A 152 5.71 -21.26 -9.74
N LYS A 153 5.54 -21.68 -8.48
CA LYS A 153 4.28 -21.56 -7.72
C LYS A 153 4.44 -20.67 -6.50
N ALA A 154 3.32 -20.18 -5.97
CA ALA A 154 3.33 -19.46 -4.70
C ALA A 154 3.83 -20.33 -3.57
N SER A 155 4.61 -19.73 -2.66
CA SER A 155 4.83 -20.31 -1.35
C SER A 155 3.52 -20.29 -0.57
N ALA A 156 3.11 -21.44 -0.04
CA ALA A 156 1.91 -21.58 0.79
C ALA A 156 2.29 -21.80 2.25
N THR A 157 1.79 -20.95 3.16
CA THR A 157 2.08 -21.00 4.59
C THR A 157 0.77 -20.97 5.37
N PRO A 158 0.48 -21.96 6.24
CA PRO A 158 -0.66 -21.89 7.14
C PRO A 158 -0.55 -20.69 8.08
N VAL A 159 -1.62 -19.92 8.23
CA VAL A 159 -1.69 -18.73 9.08
C VAL A 159 -3.02 -18.66 9.84
N MET A 160 -3.02 -17.90 10.93
CA MET A 160 -4.24 -17.50 11.63
C MET A 160 -4.53 -16.03 11.30
N VAL A 161 -5.70 -15.77 10.70
CA VAL A 161 -6.19 -14.40 10.45
C VAL A 161 -7.36 -14.17 11.40
N GLY A 162 -7.08 -13.54 12.54
CA GLY A 162 -7.99 -13.57 13.69
C GLY A 162 -8.14 -14.99 14.23
N GLU A 163 -9.36 -15.51 14.30
CA GLU A 163 -9.66 -16.89 14.74
C GLU A 163 -9.80 -17.88 13.57
N VAL A 164 -9.62 -17.43 12.32
CA VAL A 164 -9.81 -18.26 11.12
C VAL A 164 -8.48 -18.88 10.70
N LYS A 165 -8.48 -20.21 10.50
CA LYS A 165 -7.39 -20.93 9.82
C LYS A 165 -7.44 -20.60 8.33
N ALA A 166 -6.35 -20.04 7.82
CA ALA A 166 -6.20 -19.70 6.41
C ALA A 166 -4.84 -20.16 5.89
N THR A 167 -4.69 -20.17 4.57
CA THR A 167 -3.41 -20.41 3.90
C THR A 167 -2.98 -19.12 3.23
N LEU A 168 -1.80 -18.62 3.60
CA LEU A 168 -1.14 -17.48 2.99
C LEU A 168 -0.33 -17.94 1.78
N HIS A 169 -0.63 -17.38 0.62
CA HIS A 169 0.12 -17.57 -0.61
C HIS A 169 0.97 -16.33 -0.91
N GLU A 170 2.21 -16.52 -1.35
CA GLU A 170 3.09 -15.44 -1.81
C GLU A 170 3.71 -15.78 -3.17
N TYR A 171 3.59 -14.88 -4.15
CA TYR A 171 4.12 -15.05 -5.49
C TYR A 171 4.70 -13.74 -6.05
N THR A 172 5.90 -13.79 -6.62
CA THR A 172 6.50 -12.65 -7.31
C THR A 172 6.31 -12.83 -8.81
N THR A 173 5.77 -11.81 -9.48
CA THR A 173 5.51 -11.85 -10.93
C THR A 173 5.98 -10.57 -11.61
N THR A 174 6.24 -10.67 -12.91
CA THR A 174 6.62 -9.53 -13.76
C THR A 174 5.37 -8.77 -14.21
N ILE A 175 5.42 -7.44 -14.16
CA ILE A 175 4.42 -6.56 -14.79
C ILE A 175 4.77 -6.45 -16.28
N PRO A 176 3.92 -6.96 -17.19
CA PRO A 176 4.16 -6.82 -18.62
C PRO A 176 3.99 -5.36 -19.07
N TYR A 177 4.48 -5.07 -20.28
CA TYR A 177 4.37 -3.74 -20.87
C TYR A 177 2.93 -3.19 -20.86
N TYR A 178 2.79 -1.93 -20.43
CA TYR A 178 1.57 -1.15 -20.59
C TYR A 178 1.90 0.19 -21.25
N ALA A 179 1.24 0.48 -22.38
CA ALA A 179 1.40 1.75 -23.08
C ALA A 179 0.67 2.88 -22.36
N LYS A 180 -0.51 2.59 -21.82
CA LYS A 180 -1.38 3.53 -21.14
C LYS A 180 -1.80 2.92 -19.80
N PRO A 181 -1.49 3.58 -18.67
CA PRO A 181 -1.91 3.08 -17.36
C PRO A 181 -3.44 3.20 -17.24
N GLY A 182 -4.07 2.09 -16.84
CA GLY A 182 -5.47 2.04 -16.43
C GLY A 182 -5.56 1.60 -14.97
N ALA A 183 -6.27 0.52 -14.69
CA ALA A 183 -6.24 -0.15 -13.38
C ALA A 183 -5.16 -1.25 -13.34
N ALA A 184 -4.72 -1.61 -12.13
CA ALA A 184 -3.87 -2.77 -11.89
C ALA A 184 -4.76 -3.97 -11.51
N TYR A 185 -4.78 -4.98 -12.37
CA TYR A 185 -5.55 -6.21 -12.20
C TYR A 185 -4.66 -7.33 -11.68
N VAL A 186 -4.97 -7.83 -10.48
CA VAL A 186 -4.34 -9.01 -9.87
C VAL A 186 -5.14 -10.24 -10.25
N HIS A 187 -4.60 -11.03 -11.17
CA HIS A 187 -5.16 -12.30 -11.58
C HIS A 187 -4.58 -13.42 -10.73
N LEU A 188 -5.42 -14.13 -10.00
CA LEU A 188 -5.06 -15.28 -9.18
C LEU A 188 -5.53 -16.55 -9.87
N PHE A 189 -4.65 -17.55 -9.95
CA PHE A 189 -4.90 -18.80 -10.66
C PHE A 189 -4.89 -19.99 -9.70
N ARG A 190 -5.69 -21.01 -10.01
CA ARG A 190 -5.82 -22.25 -9.22
C ARG A 190 -4.51 -23.02 -9.01
N ASN A 191 -3.52 -22.84 -9.88
CA ASN A 191 -2.22 -23.50 -9.77
C ASN A 191 -1.26 -22.79 -8.79
N GLY A 192 -1.76 -21.79 -8.05
CA GLY A 192 -0.96 -21.03 -7.09
C GLY A 192 -0.10 -19.94 -7.75
N GLN A 193 -0.35 -19.58 -9.01
CA GLN A 193 0.34 -18.46 -9.66
C GLN A 193 -0.51 -17.19 -9.64
N ALA A 194 0.15 -16.04 -9.77
CA ALA A 194 -0.50 -14.75 -9.96
C ALA A 194 0.08 -14.00 -11.16
N ARG A 195 -0.73 -13.13 -11.79
CA ARG A 195 -0.29 -12.13 -12.78
C ARG A 195 -0.82 -10.77 -12.40
N VAL A 196 -0.01 -9.73 -12.59
CA VAL A 196 -0.42 -8.35 -12.40
C VAL A 196 -0.37 -7.63 -13.74
N ILE A 197 -1.52 -7.23 -14.24
CA ILE A 197 -1.67 -6.57 -15.54
C ILE A 197 -2.14 -5.13 -15.32
N ILE A 198 -1.54 -4.18 -16.00
CA ILE A 198 -1.99 -2.79 -15.99
C ILE A 198 -2.66 -2.49 -17.32
N THR A 199 -3.96 -2.18 -17.30
CA THR A 199 -4.74 -1.92 -18.52
C THR A 199 -5.96 -1.05 -18.21
N ASP A 200 -6.43 -0.30 -19.20
CA ASP A 200 -7.70 0.45 -19.15
C ASP A 200 -8.90 -0.33 -19.73
N CYS A 201 -8.69 -1.61 -20.07
CA CYS A 201 -9.75 -2.53 -20.46
C CYS A 201 -10.18 -3.38 -19.26
N TYR A 202 -11.49 -3.57 -19.04
CA TYR A 202 -12.01 -4.42 -17.96
C TYR A 202 -11.95 -5.93 -18.29
N PRO A 203 -11.82 -6.83 -17.29
CA PRO A 203 -11.63 -8.27 -17.47
C PRO A 203 -12.69 -9.02 -18.28
N GLU A 204 -13.91 -8.47 -18.34
CA GLU A 204 -15.03 -9.04 -19.08
C GLU A 204 -14.95 -8.75 -20.59
N TYR A 205 -14.15 -7.76 -20.99
CA TYR A 205 -14.04 -7.35 -22.39
C TYR A 205 -12.90 -8.07 -23.13
N LYS A 206 -13.11 -8.29 -24.42
CA LYS A 206 -12.15 -8.98 -25.31
C LYS A 206 -10.79 -8.29 -25.42
N CYS A 207 -10.70 -6.99 -25.13
CA CYS A 207 -9.43 -6.26 -25.12
C CYS A 207 -8.56 -6.57 -23.90
N HIS A 208 -9.08 -7.25 -22.89
CA HIS A 208 -8.34 -7.53 -21.67
C HIS A 208 -7.25 -8.57 -21.95
N PRO A 209 -5.97 -8.35 -21.57
CA PRO A 209 -4.87 -9.26 -21.92
C PRO A 209 -5.03 -10.69 -21.41
N ILE A 210 -5.75 -10.87 -20.31
CA ILE A 210 -6.08 -12.18 -19.75
C ILE A 210 -7.61 -12.33 -19.76
N PRO A 211 -8.18 -13.25 -20.56
CA PRO A 211 -9.63 -13.45 -20.58
C PRO A 211 -10.11 -14.04 -19.26
N LEU A 212 -11.31 -13.65 -18.81
CA LEU A 212 -11.91 -14.16 -17.56
C LEU A 212 -12.06 -15.70 -17.54
N SER A 213 -12.11 -16.34 -18.70
CA SER A 213 -12.19 -17.80 -18.84
C SER A 213 -10.85 -18.52 -18.78
N ALA A 214 -9.72 -17.81 -18.65
CA ALA A 214 -8.39 -18.41 -18.55
C ALA A 214 -8.32 -19.35 -17.34
N LEU A 215 -7.86 -20.58 -17.55
CA LEU A 215 -7.64 -21.55 -16.47
C LEU A 215 -6.19 -21.57 -15.99
N GLU A 216 -5.30 -21.12 -16.86
CA GLU A 216 -3.87 -21.11 -16.66
C GLU A 216 -3.35 -19.70 -16.92
N PRO A 217 -2.33 -19.26 -16.17
CA PRO A 217 -1.72 -17.98 -16.38
C PRO A 217 -0.98 -17.96 -17.72
N PRO A 218 -0.99 -16.84 -18.45
CA PRO A 218 -0.09 -16.67 -19.57
C PRO A 218 1.37 -16.80 -19.10
N PRO A 219 2.30 -17.19 -19.99
CA PRO A 219 3.73 -17.17 -19.70
C PRO A 219 4.17 -15.80 -19.17
N GLU A 220 5.14 -15.77 -18.25
CA GLU A 220 5.76 -14.51 -17.88
C GLU A 220 6.55 -13.95 -19.07
N VAL A 221 6.44 -12.64 -19.27
CA VAL A 221 7.14 -11.91 -20.33
C VAL A 221 7.98 -10.84 -19.63
N GLU A 222 9.29 -10.85 -19.87
CA GLU A 222 10.25 -9.88 -19.31
C GLU A 222 10.33 -8.57 -20.11
#